data_AF-A0AAP3AMZ4-F1
#
_entry.id   AF-A0AAP3AMZ4-F1
#
_cell.length_a   1.000
_cell.length_b   1.000
_cell.length_c   1.000
_cell.angle_alpha   90.00
_cell.angle_beta   90.00
_cell.angle_gamma   90.00
#
_symmetry.space_group_name_H-M   'P 1'
#
loop_
_entity.id
_entity.type
_entity.pdbx_description
1 polymer ?
#
loop_
_entity_poly.entity_id
_entity_poly.type
_entity_poly.pdbx_seq_one_letter_code
_entity_poly.pdbx_strand_id
1 'polypeptide(L)' 'MENYQKIELYLDNDRAGDLLAEKLNKLHSNVIDQRNQHKDFKDLNEYLISKKSEEQIHIEEKPTYKMRR' A
#
# COMPACT_ATOMS: atom_id res chain seq x y z
N MET A 1 2.77 22.81 0.06
CA MET A 1 3.49 21.70 0.73
C MET A 1 4.05 22.10 2.10
N GLU A 2 4.27 23.39 2.38
CA GLU A 2 4.94 23.87 3.60
C GLU A 2 4.17 23.68 4.93
N ASN A 3 2.90 23.25 4.89
CA ASN A 3 2.10 22.96 6.09
C ASN A 3 1.96 21.47 6.42
N TYR A 4 2.53 20.58 5.61
CA TYR A 4 2.49 19.15 5.91
C TYR A 4 3.73 18.77 6.72
N GLN A 5 3.52 18.29 7.95
CA GLN A 5 4.61 17.81 8.82
C GLN A 5 5.39 16.67 8.17
N LYS A 6 4.72 15.85 7.36
CA LYS A 6 5.30 14.69 6.70
C LYS A 6 4.53 14.39 5.41
N ILE A 7 5.27 14.05 4.36
CA ILE A 7 4.74 13.64 3.06
C ILE A 7 5.14 12.18 2.86
N GLU A 8 4.17 11.28 2.85
CA GLU A 8 4.41 9.86 2.62
C GLU A 8 4.21 9.53 1.14
N LEU A 9 5.21 8.88 0.54
CA LEU A 9 5.19 8.50 -0.87
C LEU A 9 4.86 7.03 -1.02
N TYR A 10 3.72 6.78 -1.67
CA TYR A 10 3.26 5.45 -2.09
C TYR A 10 3.33 5.40 -3.62
N LEU A 11 4.55 5.36 -4.14
CA LEU A 11 4.81 5.27 -5.58
C LEU A 11 4.89 3.81 -6.03
N ASP A 12 4.76 3.61 -7.33
CA ASP A 12 4.95 2.31 -7.97
C ASP A 12 6.40 1.83 -7.80
N ASN A 13 6.59 0.51 -7.71
CA ASN A 13 7.91 -0.12 -7.62
C ASN A 13 8.57 -0.28 -8.99
N ASP A 14 8.52 0.79 -9.78
CA ASP A 14 9.16 0.87 -11.08
C ASP A 14 10.22 1.97 -11.13
N ARG A 15 10.93 2.02 -12.26
CA ARG A 15 12.00 3.00 -12.48
C ARG A 15 11.50 4.45 -12.46
N ALA A 16 10.23 4.69 -12.77
CA ALA A 16 9.65 6.03 -12.72
C ALA A 16 9.38 6.45 -11.26
N GLY A 17 8.87 5.53 -10.44
CA GLY A 17 8.74 5.70 -9.00
C GLY A 17 10.08 6.01 -8.33
N ASP A 18 11.15 5.30 -8.70
CA ASP A 18 12.50 5.56 -8.19
C ASP A 18 12.98 6.98 -8.51
N LEU A 19 12.85 7.38 -9.78
CA LEU A 19 13.27 8.71 -10.23
C LEU A 19 12.48 9.83 -9.54
N LEU A 20 11.18 9.62 -9.31
CA LEU A 20 10.33 10.59 -8.66
C LEU A 20 10.63 10.68 -7.15
N ALA A 21 10.81 9.54 -6.48
CA ALA A 21 11.20 9.48 -5.07
C ALA A 21 12.53 10.21 -4.85
N GLU A 22 13.53 9.97 -5.70
CA GLU A 22 14.82 10.66 -5.60
C GLU A 22 14.68 12.18 -5.78
N LYS A 23 13.88 12.62 -6.75
CA LYS A 23 13.61 14.05 -6.96
C LYS A 23 12.89 14.69 -5.78
N LEU A 24 11.89 14.02 -5.22
CA LEU A 24 11.11 14.53 -4.09
C LEU A 24 11.94 14.57 -2.80
N ASN A 25 12.79 13.57 -2.58
CA ASN A 25 13.71 13.55 -1.44
C ASN A 25 14.76 14.68 -1.53
N LYS A 26 15.16 15.05 -2.75
CA LYS A 26 16.02 16.23 -3.00
C LYS A 26 15.29 17.57 -2.82
N LEU A 27 14.00 17.64 -3.16
CA LEU A 27 13.21 18.87 -3.03
C LEU A 27 12.70 19.13 -1.60
N HIS A 28 12.41 18.08 -0.84
CA HIS A 28 11.72 18.17 0.44
C HIS A 28 12.27 17.16 1.44
N SER A 29 12.80 17.67 2.57
CA SER A 29 13.35 16.84 3.67
C SER A 29 12.29 16.04 4.44
N ASN A 30 11.01 16.41 4.30
CA ASN A 30 9.91 15.82 5.07
C ASN A 30 9.22 14.68 4.31
N VAL A 31 9.89 14.13 3.30
CA VAL A 31 9.40 13.07 2.44
C VAL A 31 9.84 11.72 2.99
N ILE A 32 8.89 10.80 3.16
CA ILE A 32 9.14 9.44 3.60
C ILE A 32 8.69 8.48 2.52
N ASP A 33 9.65 7.72 2.02
CA ASP A 33 9.42 6.68 1.02
C ASP A 33 8.83 5.43 1.69
N GLN A 34 7.57 5.12 1.39
CA GLN A 34 6.85 3.97 1.94
C GLN A 34 6.86 2.75 1.01
N ARG A 35 7.59 2.79 -0.11
CA ARG A 35 7.68 1.67 -1.06
C ARG A 35 8.22 0.37 -0.46
N ASN A 36 9.01 0.47 0.61
CA ASN A 36 9.46 -0.71 1.36
C ASN A 36 8.30 -1.52 1.97
N GLN A 37 7.11 -0.93 2.18
CA GLN A 37 5.95 -1.64 2.73
C GLN A 37 5.32 -2.62 1.74
N HIS A 38 5.49 -2.37 0.44
CA HIS A 38 4.90 -3.16 -0.64
C HIS A 38 5.95 -3.56 -1.70
N LYS A 39 7.22 -3.68 -1.31
CA LYS A 39 8.36 -3.90 -2.23
C LYS A 39 8.22 -5.12 -3.14
N ASP A 40 7.53 -6.16 -2.65
CA ASP A 40 7.31 -7.40 -3.39
C ASP A 40 6.14 -7.32 -4.39
N PHE A 41 5.46 -6.18 -4.45
CA PHE A 41 4.27 -5.94 -5.28
C PHE A 41 4.51 -4.77 -6.22
N LYS A 42 3.88 -4.78 -7.40
CA LYS A 42 4.08 -3.71 -8.40
C LYS A 42 3.65 -2.33 -7.88
N ASP A 43 2.55 -2.29 -7.16
CA ASP A 43 1.93 -1.08 -6.64
C ASP A 43 1.15 -1.38 -5.34
N LEU A 44 0.68 -0.31 -4.69
CA LEU A 44 -0.06 -0.44 -3.44
C LEU A 44 -1.38 -1.22 -3.63
N ASN A 45 -2.02 -1.13 -4.80
CA ASN A 45 -3.28 -1.83 -5.02
C ASN A 45 -3.06 -3.34 -5.12
N GLU A 46 -1.99 -3.77 -5.78
CA GLU A 46 -1.60 -5.17 -5.86
C GLU A 46 -1.33 -5.76 -4.47
N TYR A 47 -0.65 -5.00 -3.60
CA TYR A 47 -0.47 -5.36 -2.19
C TYR A 47 -1.77 -5.42 -1.39
N LEU A 48 -2.68 -4.47 -1.57
CA LEU A 48 -3.97 -4.46 -0.87
C LEU A 48 -4.86 -5.62 -1.32
N ILE A 49 -4.82 -5.98 -2.60
CA ILE A 49 -5.55 -7.12 -3.16
C ILE A 49 -4.98 -8.44 -2.65
N SER A 50 -3.65 -8.60 -2.57
CA SER A 50 -3.03 -9.81 -2.01
C SER A 50 -3.44 -10.01 -0.55
N LYS A 51 -3.39 -8.96 0.28
CA LYS A 51 -3.88 -8.98 1.66
C LYS A 51 -5.37 -9.27 1.79
N LYS A 52 -6.20 -8.67 0.95
CA LYS A 52 -7.65 -8.93 0.96
C LYS A 52 -7.98 -10.36 0.55
N SER A 53 -7.12 -11.00 -0.23
CA SER A 53 -7.22 -12.42 -0.57
C SER A 53 -6.88 -13.29 0.64
N GLU A 54 -5.88 -12.91 1.45
CA GLU A 54 -5.54 -13.57 2.71
C GLU A 54 -6.63 -13.42 3.78
N GLU A 55 -7.24 -12.24 3.90
CA GLU A 55 -8.35 -12.01 4.84
C GLU A 55 -9.62 -12.78 4.45
N GLN A 56 -9.87 -12.98 3.15
CA GLN A 56 -11.02 -13.79 2.69
C GLN A 56 -10.86 -15.28 3.01
N ILE A 57 -9.63 -15.80 3.06
CA ILE A 57 -9.35 -17.17 3.52
C ILE A 57 -9.74 -17.34 5.01
N HIS A 58 -9.77 -16.26 5.80
CA HIS A 58 -10.16 -16.30 7.21
C HIS A 58 -11.65 -15.98 7.49
N ILE A 59 -12.42 -15.57 6.48
CA ILE A 59 -13.86 -15.26 6.64
C ILE A 59 -14.77 -16.44 6.25
N GLU A 60 -14.26 -17.44 5.52
CA GLU A 60 -15.04 -18.62 5.11
C GLU A 60 -15.39 -19.61 6.24
N GLU A 61 -14.87 -19.46 7.46
CA GLU A 61 -15.30 -20.25 8.62
C GLU A 61 -16.47 -19.64 9.42
N LYS A 62 -17.21 -18.68 8.87
CA LYS A 62 -18.45 -18.25 9.54
C LYS A 62 -19.55 -19.30 9.34
N PRO A 63 -20.07 -19.94 10.40
CA PRO A 63 -21.10 -20.97 10.28
C PRO A 63 -22.34 -20.35 9.63
N THR A 64 -22.72 -20.89 8.48
CA THR A 64 -23.93 -20.49 7.77
C THR A 64 -25.13 -20.68 8.69
N TYR A 65 -25.81 -19.59 9.03
CA TYR A 65 -27.02 -19.65 9.83
C TYR A 65 -28.09 -20.37 9.02
N LYS A 66 -28.35 -21.64 9.37
CA LYS A 66 -29.46 -22.40 8.80
C LYS A 66 -30.76 -21.73 9.24
N MET A 67 -31.43 -21.01 8.33
CA MET A 67 -32.82 -20.64 8.53
C MET A 67 -33.61 -21.94 8.72
N ARG A 68 -34.17 -22.12 9.91
CA ARG A 68 -35.14 -23.17 10.20
C ARG A 68 -36.37 -22.90 9.33
N ARG A 69 -36.79 -23.96 8.62
CA ARG A 69 -37.95 -24.00 7.72
C ARG A 69 -39.23 -23.58 8.41
#